data_AF-A0A956PBK3-F1
#
_entry.id   AF-A0A956PBK3-F1
#
_cell.length_a   1.000
_cell.length_b   1.000
_cell.length_c   1.000
_cell.angle_alpha   90.00
_cell.angle_beta   90.00
_cell.angle_gamma   90.00
#
_symmetry.space_group_name_H-M   'P 1'
#
loop_
_entity.id
_entity.type
_entity.pdbx_description
1 polymer ?
#
loop_
_entity_poly.entity_id
_entity_poly.type
_entity_poly.pdbx_seq_one_letter_code
_entity_poly.pdbx_strand_id
1 'polypeptide(L)'
;MLDPRKVAGALILLSAAGCQFGILGGAIVQEVGTKIREARDAQAQTYARESYTEAERKLREAEGLLNQGDEAGARRLLEEARIHARDAIELSYEKKRIAADCAGFLGAIESVRSKLDPKDVERFAPSLSSEAEAWEKRGREACDAGKGEEAATPLYEARDRWGQVRDAVRGAKRFADLPPGALYWLENFHGCALGPGKIPQYWRVLAVPSGPIPTHWSMEQDGENCSLRATANASVMALYRFVNADTQLYPILSWRWRVWNTLPNADIREFLNNDAPARVLVAFDAPASWGAQGANRVRAAVDSGIFPPAKSIVYTWASREPRGAVVDWPSNDDAKQIVVESGNLYLGRWRTERVNLTEDYERLFHEKAPNVLYIGLLSDTEQTFGQAVAYYDDIAVLSE
;
A
#
# COMPACT_ATOMS: atom_id res chain seq x y z
N MET A 1 -15.78 -4.53 33.88
CA MET A 1 -17.06 -3.98 33.35
C MET A 1 -17.19 -2.57 33.89
N LEU A 2 -17.11 -1.56 33.04
CA LEU A 2 -17.24 -0.16 33.44
C LEU A 2 -18.67 0.32 33.17
N ASP A 3 -19.18 1.13 34.11
CA ASP A 3 -20.58 1.58 34.22
C ASP A 3 -20.96 2.59 33.11
N PRO A 4 -21.98 2.30 32.27
CA PRO A 4 -22.43 3.16 31.19
C PRO A 4 -22.87 4.57 31.62
N ARG A 5 -23.22 4.77 32.90
CA ARG A 5 -23.72 6.06 33.40
C ARG A 5 -22.60 7.07 33.69
N LYS A 6 -21.37 6.60 33.90
CA LYS A 6 -20.21 7.49 34.15
C LYS A 6 -19.62 8.08 32.87
N VAL A 7 -19.83 7.45 31.73
CA VAL A 7 -19.43 7.97 30.41
C VAL A 7 -20.41 9.05 29.93
N ALA A 8 -21.70 8.91 30.23
CA ALA A 8 -22.71 9.92 29.92
C ALA A 8 -22.56 11.22 30.76
N GLY A 9 -22.07 11.11 32.00
CA GLY A 9 -21.88 12.26 32.89
C GLY A 9 -20.74 13.21 32.48
N ALA A 10 -19.72 12.71 31.78
CA ALA A 10 -18.60 13.53 31.29
C ALA A 10 -18.96 14.32 30.01
N LEU A 11 -19.94 13.83 29.24
CA LEU A 11 -20.40 14.46 27.99
C LEU A 11 -21.32 15.67 28.20
N ILE A 12 -21.92 15.83 29.39
CA ILE A 12 -22.85 16.93 29.68
C ILE A 12 -22.12 18.20 30.17
N LEU A 13 -20.88 18.10 30.65
CA LEU A 13 -20.13 19.28 31.13
C LEU A 13 -19.37 20.03 30.01
N LEU A 14 -19.31 19.49 28.80
CA LEU A 14 -18.66 20.14 27.65
C LEU A 14 -19.62 20.96 26.76
N SER A 15 -20.90 21.05 27.09
CA SER A 15 -21.86 21.84 26.32
C SER A 15 -21.92 23.34 26.71
N ALA A 16 -21.03 23.81 27.58
CA ALA A 16 -21.03 25.21 28.05
C ALA A 16 -20.11 26.16 27.26
N ALA A 17 -19.38 25.66 26.26
CA ALA A 17 -18.69 26.49 25.28
C ALA A 17 -19.14 26.04 23.88
N GLY A 18 -19.72 26.95 23.10
CA GLY A 18 -20.36 26.67 21.81
C GLY A 18 -19.45 25.99 20.80
N CYS A 19 -19.39 24.66 20.84
CA CYS A 19 -18.66 23.84 19.89
C CYS A 19 -19.62 22.79 19.30
N GLN A 20 -20.06 23.01 18.07
CA GLN A 20 -20.75 22.00 17.26
C GLN A 20 -19.90 20.72 17.03
N PHE A 21 -18.63 20.71 17.45
CA PHE A 21 -17.66 19.63 17.26
C PHE A 21 -17.69 18.50 18.31
N GLY A 22 -18.11 18.76 19.55
CA GLY A 22 -18.17 17.73 20.60
C GLY A 22 -19.17 16.60 20.33
N ILE A 23 -20.21 16.88 19.55
CA ILE A 23 -21.25 15.91 19.17
C ILE A 23 -20.70 14.92 18.12
N LEU A 24 -19.87 15.38 17.20
CA LEU A 24 -19.27 14.57 16.13
C LEU A 24 -18.19 13.60 16.65
N GLY A 25 -17.35 14.05 17.58
CA GLY A 25 -16.34 13.19 18.22
C GLY A 25 -16.98 12.04 19.02
N GLY A 26 -18.02 12.35 19.80
CA GLY A 26 -18.79 11.33 20.54
C GLY A 26 -19.50 10.33 19.63
N ALA A 27 -20.08 10.79 18.51
CA ALA A 27 -20.76 9.92 17.56
C ALA A 27 -19.81 8.93 16.87
N ILE A 28 -18.60 9.36 16.47
CA ILE A 28 -17.60 8.50 15.83
C ILE A 28 -17.07 7.46 16.82
N VAL A 29 -16.73 7.86 18.05
CA VAL A 29 -16.31 6.92 19.11
C VAL A 29 -17.40 5.89 19.38
N GLN A 30 -18.67 6.32 19.41
CA GLN A 30 -19.80 5.43 19.64
C GLN A 30 -20.04 4.48 18.46
N GLU A 31 -19.92 4.94 17.21
CA GLU A 31 -20.01 4.09 16.01
C GLU A 31 -18.88 3.05 15.99
N VAL A 32 -17.62 3.48 16.12
CA VAL A 32 -16.44 2.60 16.10
C VAL A 32 -16.50 1.60 17.25
N GLY A 33 -16.84 2.06 18.46
CA GLY A 33 -17.04 1.19 19.61
C GLY A 33 -18.19 0.19 19.41
N THR A 34 -19.23 0.54 18.65
CA THR A 34 -20.32 -0.39 18.30
C THR A 34 -19.85 -1.44 17.31
N LYS A 35 -19.14 -1.05 16.24
CA LYS A 35 -18.55 -2.01 15.28
C LYS A 35 -17.53 -2.94 15.93
N ILE A 36 -16.72 -2.45 16.85
CA ILE A 36 -15.81 -3.29 17.64
C ILE A 36 -16.59 -4.23 18.57
N ARG A 37 -17.75 -3.82 19.11
CA ARG A 37 -18.63 -4.71 19.89
C ARG A 37 -19.35 -5.74 19.00
N GLU A 38 -19.80 -5.37 17.82
CA GLU A 38 -20.35 -6.31 16.81
C GLU A 38 -19.29 -7.32 16.38
N ALA A 39 -18.05 -6.88 16.19
CA ALA A 39 -16.91 -7.76 15.99
C ALA A 39 -16.58 -8.59 17.25
N ARG A 40 -16.99 -8.17 18.46
CA ARG A 40 -16.69 -8.84 19.74
C ARG A 40 -17.63 -10.01 20.04
N ASP A 41 -18.74 -10.17 19.32
CA ASP A 41 -19.50 -11.41 19.39
C ASP A 41 -18.53 -12.58 19.15
N ALA A 42 -18.65 -13.63 19.97
CA ALA A 42 -17.61 -14.61 20.33
C ALA A 42 -16.92 -15.38 19.18
N GLN A 43 -17.21 -15.05 17.91
CA GLN A 43 -16.70 -15.66 16.69
C GLN A 43 -15.47 -14.95 16.10
N ALA A 44 -15.26 -13.63 16.29
CA ALA A 44 -14.10 -12.95 15.68
C ALA A 44 -12.77 -13.18 16.41
N GLN A 45 -12.79 -13.57 17.69
CA GLN A 45 -11.56 -13.92 18.42
C GLN A 45 -10.89 -15.19 17.89
N THR A 46 -11.65 -16.06 17.23
CA THR A 46 -11.14 -17.28 16.60
C THR A 46 -10.64 -17.02 15.18
N TYR A 47 -11.37 -16.22 14.38
CA TYR A 47 -11.11 -16.09 12.95
C TYR A 47 -10.37 -14.82 12.52
N ALA A 48 -10.44 -13.73 13.28
CA ALA A 48 -9.92 -12.42 12.90
C ALA A 48 -9.24 -11.67 14.07
N ARG A 49 -8.59 -12.43 14.96
CA ARG A 49 -8.00 -11.93 16.21
C ARG A 49 -7.04 -10.76 16.02
N GLU A 50 -6.22 -10.79 14.99
CA GLU A 50 -5.22 -9.74 14.74
C GLU A 50 -5.87 -8.41 14.38
N SER A 51 -6.71 -8.38 13.34
CA SER A 51 -7.47 -7.19 12.95
C SER A 51 -8.31 -6.64 14.10
N TYR A 52 -8.91 -7.53 14.90
CA TYR A 52 -9.65 -7.13 16.10
C TYR A 52 -8.78 -6.45 17.15
N THR A 53 -7.64 -7.07 17.48
CA THR A 53 -6.70 -6.56 18.49
C THR A 53 -6.18 -5.18 18.08
N GLU A 54 -5.92 -4.99 16.80
CA GLU A 54 -5.46 -3.72 16.25
C GLU A 54 -6.55 -2.65 16.29
N ALA A 55 -7.79 -2.98 15.93
CA ALA A 55 -8.93 -2.07 16.06
C ALA A 55 -9.09 -1.56 17.50
N GLU A 56 -9.01 -2.47 18.48
CA GLU A 56 -9.09 -2.11 19.89
C GLU A 56 -7.90 -1.25 20.36
N ARG A 57 -6.68 -1.56 19.90
CA ARG A 57 -5.48 -0.78 20.24
C ARG A 57 -5.62 0.66 19.76
N LYS A 58 -6.01 0.83 18.49
CA LYS A 58 -6.23 2.14 17.86
C LYS A 58 -7.34 2.93 18.54
N LEU A 59 -8.44 2.28 18.93
CA LEU A 59 -9.51 2.92 19.69
C LEU A 59 -8.99 3.45 21.05
N ARG A 60 -8.23 2.63 21.80
CA ARG A 60 -7.66 3.05 23.11
C ARG A 60 -6.68 4.21 22.96
N GLU A 61 -5.86 4.20 21.92
CA GLU A 61 -4.93 5.31 21.63
C GLU A 61 -5.69 6.59 21.27
N ALA A 62 -6.76 6.49 20.48
CA ALA A 62 -7.61 7.63 20.15
C ALA A 62 -8.28 8.23 21.39
N GLU A 63 -8.79 7.40 22.30
CA GLU A 63 -9.33 7.85 23.59
C GLU A 63 -8.28 8.61 24.41
N GLY A 64 -7.03 8.13 24.40
CA GLY A 64 -5.90 8.80 25.02
C GLY A 64 -5.63 10.20 24.45
N LEU A 65 -5.69 10.36 23.13
CA LEU A 65 -5.49 11.65 22.45
C LEU A 65 -6.65 12.62 22.70
N LEU A 66 -7.90 12.14 22.71
CA LEU A 66 -9.07 12.96 23.06
C LEU A 66 -8.95 13.53 24.47
N ASN A 67 -8.47 12.73 25.44
CA ASN A 67 -8.24 13.19 26.81
C ASN A 67 -7.13 14.26 26.91
N GLN A 68 -6.24 14.33 25.93
CA GLN A 68 -5.16 15.33 25.84
C GLN A 68 -5.56 16.56 25.01
N GLY A 69 -6.78 16.58 24.44
CA GLY A 69 -7.25 17.64 23.56
C GLY A 69 -6.73 17.54 22.12
N ASP A 70 -6.07 16.45 21.73
CA ASP A 70 -5.63 16.20 20.36
C ASP A 70 -6.73 15.53 19.53
N GLU A 71 -7.70 16.33 19.10
CA GLU A 71 -8.84 15.86 18.31
C GLU A 71 -8.44 15.39 16.90
N ALA A 72 -7.42 16.00 16.29
CA ALA A 72 -6.97 15.67 14.95
C ALA A 72 -6.29 14.29 14.92
N GLY A 73 -5.38 14.04 15.87
CA GLY A 73 -4.74 12.74 16.05
C GLY A 73 -5.74 11.64 16.41
N ALA A 74 -6.68 11.94 17.31
CA ALA A 74 -7.75 11.00 17.66
C ALA A 74 -8.62 10.61 16.46
N ARG A 75 -8.99 11.56 15.60
CA ARG A 75 -9.81 11.29 14.42
C ARG A 75 -9.15 10.33 13.44
N ARG A 76 -7.84 10.49 13.23
CA ARG A 76 -7.05 9.58 12.39
C ARG A 76 -7.06 8.15 12.95
N LEU A 77 -6.79 8.00 14.24
CA LEU A 77 -6.77 6.68 14.89
C LEU A 77 -8.15 6.03 14.93
N LEU A 78 -9.24 6.81 15.08
CA LEU A 78 -10.60 6.29 15.00
C LEU A 78 -10.95 5.76 13.61
N GLU A 79 -10.47 6.42 12.55
CA GLU A 79 -10.66 5.93 11.18
C GLU A 79 -9.86 4.64 10.93
N GLU A 80 -8.61 4.58 11.40
CA GLU A 80 -7.81 3.34 11.36
C GLU A 80 -8.50 2.20 12.15
N ALA A 81 -9.02 2.48 13.35
CA ALA A 81 -9.78 1.52 14.14
C ALA A 81 -11.05 1.02 13.42
N ARG A 82 -11.76 1.93 12.72
CA ARG A 82 -12.95 1.61 11.93
C ARG A 82 -12.64 0.64 10.80
N ILE A 83 -11.54 0.86 10.09
CA ILE A 83 -11.06 0.00 9.00
C ILE A 83 -10.78 -1.40 9.55
N HIS A 84 -9.96 -1.51 10.61
CA HIS A 84 -9.61 -2.79 11.22
C HIS A 84 -10.84 -3.54 11.76
N ALA A 85 -11.82 -2.83 12.34
CA ALA A 85 -13.06 -3.44 12.81
C ALA A 85 -13.89 -4.03 11.67
N ARG A 86 -14.05 -3.29 10.56
CA ARG A 86 -14.73 -3.78 9.36
C ARG A 86 -14.02 -5.02 8.80
N ASP A 87 -12.70 -5.00 8.73
CA ASP A 87 -11.92 -6.12 8.23
C ASP A 87 -12.08 -7.37 9.10
N ALA A 88 -12.14 -7.20 10.41
CA ALA A 88 -12.39 -8.30 11.34
C ALA A 88 -13.76 -8.94 11.11
N ILE A 89 -14.78 -8.12 10.83
CA ILE A 89 -16.13 -8.58 10.52
C ILE A 89 -16.15 -9.36 9.20
N GLU A 90 -15.59 -8.79 8.13
CA GLU A 90 -15.54 -9.44 6.80
C GLU A 90 -14.79 -10.78 6.86
N LEU A 91 -13.60 -10.78 7.47
CA LEU A 91 -12.78 -11.99 7.61
C LEU A 91 -13.48 -13.07 8.45
N SER A 92 -14.20 -12.66 9.50
CA SER A 92 -15.00 -13.55 10.34
C SER A 92 -16.11 -14.23 9.53
N TYR A 93 -16.88 -13.47 8.75
CA TYR A 93 -17.93 -14.02 7.89
C TYR A 93 -17.38 -14.99 6.84
N GLU A 94 -16.27 -14.62 6.21
CA GLU A 94 -15.66 -15.45 5.20
C GLU A 94 -15.13 -16.76 5.77
N LYS A 95 -14.35 -16.72 6.84
CA LYS A 95 -13.82 -17.93 7.48
C LYS A 95 -14.92 -18.82 8.05
N LYS A 96 -16.02 -18.25 8.53
CA LYS A 96 -17.21 -19.01 8.92
C LYS A 96 -17.85 -19.76 7.75
N ARG A 97 -17.93 -19.12 6.57
CA ARG A 97 -18.40 -19.77 5.34
C ARG A 97 -17.48 -20.91 4.93
N ILE A 98 -16.15 -20.71 5.03
CA ILE A 98 -15.16 -21.76 4.76
C ILE A 98 -15.36 -22.93 5.72
N ALA A 99 -15.47 -22.66 7.02
CA ALA A 99 -15.68 -23.70 8.03
C ALA A 99 -16.94 -24.53 7.79
N ALA A 100 -18.00 -23.90 7.25
CA ALA A 100 -19.26 -24.56 6.92
C ALA A 100 -19.23 -25.37 5.62
N ASP A 101 -18.35 -25.03 4.66
CA ASP A 101 -18.23 -25.71 3.37
C ASP A 101 -16.77 -25.74 2.89
N CYS A 102 -15.94 -26.52 3.58
CA CYS A 102 -14.53 -26.66 3.24
C CYS A 102 -14.34 -27.34 1.87
N ALA A 103 -15.20 -28.29 1.50
CA ALA A 103 -15.13 -29.02 0.24
C ALA A 103 -15.39 -28.10 -0.96
N GLY A 104 -16.42 -27.25 -0.89
CA GLY A 104 -16.68 -26.24 -1.91
C GLY A 104 -15.53 -25.26 -2.06
N PHE A 105 -14.89 -24.88 -0.95
CA PHE A 105 -13.75 -23.96 -0.97
C PHE A 105 -12.48 -24.58 -1.56
N LEU A 106 -12.19 -25.84 -1.24
CA LEU A 106 -11.11 -26.61 -1.89
C LEU A 106 -11.35 -26.73 -3.41
N GLY A 107 -12.60 -26.93 -3.84
CA GLY A 107 -12.96 -26.93 -5.26
C GLY A 107 -12.70 -25.58 -5.95
N ALA A 108 -12.93 -24.47 -5.25
CA ALA A 108 -12.61 -23.13 -5.77
C ALA A 108 -11.10 -22.90 -5.93
N ILE A 109 -10.29 -23.38 -4.97
CA ILE A 109 -8.83 -23.37 -5.07
C ILE A 109 -8.36 -24.18 -6.28
N GLU A 110 -8.88 -25.40 -6.46
CA GLU A 110 -8.56 -26.27 -7.60
C GLU A 110 -8.91 -25.61 -8.94
N SER A 111 -10.04 -24.91 -9.02
CA SER A 111 -10.47 -24.18 -10.22
C SER A 111 -9.50 -23.05 -10.62
N VAL A 112 -8.83 -22.43 -9.65
CA VAL A 112 -7.76 -21.46 -9.92
C VAL A 112 -6.50 -22.17 -10.35
N ARG A 113 -6.06 -23.17 -9.58
CA ARG A 113 -4.79 -23.89 -9.79
C ARG A 113 -4.75 -24.62 -11.14
N SER A 114 -5.82 -25.30 -11.51
CA SER A 114 -5.92 -26.06 -12.77
C SER A 114 -5.83 -25.21 -14.04
N LYS A 115 -6.01 -23.89 -13.94
CA LYS A 115 -5.85 -22.94 -15.05
C LYS A 115 -4.42 -22.43 -15.22
N LEU A 116 -3.52 -22.79 -14.31
CA LEU A 116 -2.13 -22.37 -14.35
C LEU A 116 -1.29 -23.41 -15.08
N ASP A 117 -0.45 -22.96 -16.00
CA ASP A 117 0.58 -23.82 -16.60
C ASP A 117 1.67 -24.07 -15.54
N PRO A 118 1.96 -25.32 -15.16
CA PRO A 118 2.98 -25.63 -14.16
C PRO A 118 4.36 -25.03 -14.50
N LYS A 119 4.71 -24.94 -15.79
CA LYS A 119 5.99 -24.35 -16.22
C LYS A 119 6.04 -22.84 -15.98
N ASP A 120 4.91 -22.16 -16.20
CA ASP A 120 4.82 -20.73 -15.92
C ASP A 120 4.87 -20.47 -14.40
N VAL A 121 4.24 -21.32 -13.60
CA VAL A 121 4.28 -21.23 -12.13
C VAL A 121 5.70 -21.44 -11.61
N GLU A 122 6.36 -22.51 -12.06
CA GLU A 122 7.76 -22.82 -11.70
C GLU A 122 8.71 -21.68 -12.11
N ARG A 123 8.45 -21.06 -13.26
CA ARG A 123 9.28 -19.98 -13.79
C ARG A 123 9.07 -18.64 -13.07
N PHE A 124 7.82 -18.27 -12.78
CA PHE A 124 7.48 -16.90 -12.38
C PHE A 124 7.04 -16.74 -10.93
N ALA A 125 6.63 -17.82 -10.25
CA ALA A 125 6.10 -17.76 -8.89
C ALA A 125 6.46 -18.99 -8.02
N PRO A 126 7.67 -19.58 -8.12
CA PRO A 126 7.97 -20.87 -7.47
C PRO A 126 7.83 -20.82 -5.94
N SER A 127 8.35 -19.76 -5.29
CA SER A 127 8.24 -19.61 -3.83
C SER A 127 6.79 -19.40 -3.39
N LEU A 128 6.04 -18.57 -4.11
CA LEU A 128 4.63 -18.30 -3.81
C LEU A 128 3.76 -19.56 -3.98
N SER A 129 4.01 -20.37 -5.00
CA SER A 129 3.29 -21.64 -5.18
C SER A 129 3.64 -22.65 -4.09
N SER A 130 4.89 -22.74 -3.66
CA SER A 130 5.27 -23.60 -2.53
C SER A 130 4.58 -23.18 -1.23
N GLU A 131 4.45 -21.87 -0.97
CA GLU A 131 3.69 -21.36 0.18
C GLU A 131 2.19 -21.68 0.06
N ALA A 132 1.60 -21.49 -1.14
CA ALA A 132 0.20 -21.79 -1.41
C ALA A 132 -0.12 -23.27 -1.16
N GLU A 133 0.74 -24.18 -1.65
CA GLU A 133 0.64 -25.62 -1.44
C GLU A 133 0.72 -26.00 0.04
N ALA A 134 1.61 -25.36 0.81
CA ALA A 134 1.75 -25.62 2.23
C ALA A 134 0.51 -25.19 3.04
N TRP A 135 -0.12 -24.08 2.68
CA TRP A 135 -1.39 -23.66 3.26
C TRP A 135 -2.55 -24.57 2.85
N GLU A 136 -2.64 -24.92 1.57
CA GLU A 136 -3.67 -25.80 1.02
C GLU A 136 -3.63 -27.17 1.72
N LYS A 137 -2.43 -27.74 1.88
CA LYS A 137 -2.21 -29.02 2.56
C LYS A 137 -2.75 -28.99 3.99
N ARG A 138 -2.40 -27.97 4.78
CA ARG A 138 -2.89 -27.81 6.17
C ARG A 138 -4.40 -27.68 6.22
N GLY A 139 -5.00 -26.92 5.32
CA GLY A 139 -6.45 -26.75 5.24
C GLY A 139 -7.17 -28.03 4.85
N ARG A 140 -6.61 -28.78 3.90
CA ARG A 140 -7.12 -30.08 3.47
C ARG A 140 -7.07 -31.11 4.59
N GLU A 141 -5.96 -31.22 5.31
CA GLU A 141 -5.81 -32.14 6.46
C GLU A 141 -6.85 -31.85 7.56
N ALA A 142 -7.09 -30.57 7.89
CA ALA A 142 -8.11 -30.18 8.85
C ALA A 142 -9.54 -30.45 8.33
N CYS A 143 -9.80 -30.19 7.04
CA CYS A 143 -11.07 -30.50 6.39
C CYS A 143 -11.38 -32.01 6.42
N ASP A 144 -10.41 -32.84 6.03
CA ASP A 144 -10.54 -34.30 6.01
C ASP A 144 -10.76 -34.89 7.41
N ALA A 145 -10.22 -34.24 8.43
CA ALA A 145 -10.44 -34.58 9.84
C ALA A 145 -11.79 -34.08 10.41
N GLY A 146 -12.65 -33.45 9.59
CA GLY A 146 -13.93 -32.88 10.03
C GLY A 146 -13.79 -31.62 10.91
N LYS A 147 -12.61 -30.99 10.91
CA LYS A 147 -12.27 -29.81 11.74
C LYS A 147 -12.42 -28.53 10.91
N GLY A 148 -13.63 -28.24 10.46
CA GLY A 148 -13.90 -27.09 9.57
C GLY A 148 -13.43 -25.74 10.15
N GLU A 149 -13.54 -25.53 11.46
CA GLU A 149 -13.05 -24.31 12.10
C GLU A 149 -11.53 -24.17 12.04
N GLU A 150 -10.78 -25.27 12.23
CA GLU A 150 -9.32 -25.30 12.10
C GLU A 150 -8.88 -25.15 10.63
N ALA A 151 -9.70 -25.63 9.69
CA ALA A 151 -9.44 -25.54 8.25
C ALA A 151 -9.63 -24.12 7.68
N ALA A 152 -10.45 -23.28 8.32
CA ALA A 152 -10.86 -22.00 7.76
C ALA A 152 -9.71 -21.04 7.47
N THR A 153 -8.78 -20.89 8.42
CA THR A 153 -7.63 -19.99 8.22
C THR A 153 -6.66 -20.52 7.15
N PRO A 154 -6.20 -21.79 7.21
CA PRO A 154 -5.33 -22.32 6.16
C PRO A 154 -5.95 -22.29 4.77
N LEU A 155 -7.24 -22.58 4.61
CA LEU A 155 -7.90 -22.54 3.32
C LEU A 155 -8.09 -21.10 2.80
N TYR A 156 -8.36 -20.14 3.68
CA TYR A 156 -8.36 -18.72 3.33
C TYR A 156 -7.00 -18.27 2.77
N GLU A 157 -5.92 -18.57 3.50
CA GLU A 157 -4.54 -18.26 3.08
C GLU A 157 -4.19 -18.98 1.78
N ALA A 158 -4.55 -20.26 1.63
CA ALA A 158 -4.29 -21.03 0.42
C ALA A 158 -4.94 -20.38 -0.81
N ARG A 159 -6.21 -19.99 -0.72
CA ARG A 159 -6.91 -19.30 -1.81
C ARG A 159 -6.23 -17.98 -2.15
N ASP A 160 -5.89 -17.18 -1.14
CA ASP A 160 -5.25 -15.88 -1.34
C ASP A 160 -3.89 -16.04 -2.04
N ARG A 161 -3.05 -16.99 -1.59
CA ARG A 161 -1.75 -17.28 -2.22
C ARG A 161 -1.90 -17.84 -3.64
N TRP A 162 -2.84 -18.75 -3.89
CA TRP A 162 -3.10 -19.22 -5.26
C TRP A 162 -3.62 -18.09 -6.18
N GLY A 163 -4.36 -17.13 -5.64
CA GLY A 163 -4.70 -15.88 -6.33
C GLY A 163 -3.44 -15.09 -6.71
N GLN A 164 -2.54 -14.86 -5.74
CA GLN A 164 -1.25 -14.19 -5.97
C GLN A 164 -0.38 -14.92 -7.00
N VAL A 165 -0.33 -16.26 -6.98
CA VAL A 165 0.39 -17.07 -7.99
C VAL A 165 -0.22 -16.86 -9.38
N ARG A 166 -1.56 -16.99 -9.52
CA ARG A 166 -2.26 -16.80 -10.79
C ARG A 166 -1.93 -15.44 -11.38
N ASP A 167 -2.01 -14.42 -10.56
CA ASP A 167 -1.86 -13.06 -11.02
C ASP A 167 -0.39 -12.71 -11.28
N ALA A 168 0.55 -13.21 -10.47
CA ALA A 168 1.99 -13.12 -10.76
C ALA A 168 2.35 -13.75 -12.11
N VAL A 169 1.82 -14.94 -12.41
CA VAL A 169 1.99 -15.59 -13.71
C VAL A 169 1.41 -14.75 -14.84
N ARG A 170 0.20 -14.19 -14.67
CA ARG A 170 -0.45 -13.34 -15.68
C ARG A 170 0.33 -12.06 -15.96
N GLY A 171 0.81 -11.36 -14.92
CA GLY A 171 1.66 -10.18 -15.06
C GLY A 171 2.97 -10.54 -15.76
N ALA A 172 3.58 -11.66 -15.38
CA ALA A 172 4.88 -12.10 -15.90
C ALA A 172 4.84 -12.54 -17.36
N LYS A 173 3.70 -12.99 -17.89
CA LYS A 173 3.55 -13.33 -19.32
C LYS A 173 3.88 -12.18 -20.27
N ARG A 174 3.77 -10.93 -19.81
CA ARG A 174 4.19 -9.76 -20.60
C ARG A 174 5.72 -9.64 -20.73
N PHE A 175 6.43 -10.36 -19.88
CA PHE A 175 7.88 -10.50 -19.87
C PHE A 175 8.32 -11.92 -20.25
N ALA A 176 7.47 -12.67 -20.97
CA ALA A 176 7.74 -14.07 -21.33
C ALA A 176 9.02 -14.27 -22.16
N ASP A 177 9.47 -13.22 -22.84
CA ASP A 177 10.71 -13.21 -23.63
C ASP A 177 11.97 -13.09 -22.76
N LEU A 178 11.86 -12.70 -21.48
CA LEU A 178 13.02 -12.57 -20.58
C LEU A 178 13.48 -13.92 -20.05
N PRO A 179 14.79 -14.20 -19.92
CA PRO A 179 15.25 -15.48 -19.37
C PRO A 179 14.80 -15.70 -17.92
N PRO A 180 14.71 -16.95 -17.44
CA PRO A 180 14.44 -17.23 -16.02
C PRO A 180 15.39 -16.46 -15.10
N GLY A 181 14.85 -15.87 -14.03
CA GLY A 181 15.63 -15.06 -13.06
C GLY A 181 15.88 -13.61 -13.48
N ALA A 182 15.50 -13.21 -14.71
CA ALA A 182 15.64 -11.84 -15.21
C ALA A 182 14.51 -10.89 -14.79
N LEU A 183 13.48 -11.38 -14.10
CA LEU A 183 12.35 -10.60 -13.59
C LEU A 183 12.23 -10.82 -12.09
N TYR A 184 12.24 -9.74 -11.32
CA TYR A 184 11.97 -9.75 -9.90
C TYR A 184 10.84 -8.77 -9.57
N TRP A 185 9.69 -9.31 -9.15
CA TRP A 185 8.56 -8.50 -8.72
C TRP A 185 8.90 -7.77 -7.43
N LEU A 186 8.84 -6.44 -7.47
CA LEU A 186 8.80 -5.65 -6.25
C LEU A 186 7.37 -5.72 -5.70
N GLU A 187 6.39 -5.35 -6.51
CA GLU A 187 4.99 -5.42 -6.15
C GLU A 187 4.14 -5.53 -7.42
N ASN A 188 3.22 -6.47 -7.46
CA ASN A 188 2.31 -6.62 -8.59
C ASN A 188 0.87 -6.23 -8.23
N PHE A 189 0.60 -5.84 -6.97
CA PHE A 189 -0.72 -5.40 -6.49
C PHE A 189 -1.85 -6.38 -6.79
N HIS A 190 -1.49 -7.65 -6.97
CA HIS A 190 -2.45 -8.67 -7.28
C HIS A 190 -3.02 -9.28 -6.00
N GLY A 191 -4.35 -9.26 -5.87
CA GLY A 191 -5.05 -9.64 -4.65
C GLY A 191 -5.96 -8.53 -4.12
N CYS A 192 -7.15 -8.39 -4.73
CA CYS A 192 -8.17 -7.41 -4.37
C CYS A 192 -8.84 -7.67 -3.00
N ALA A 193 -8.42 -8.70 -2.25
CA ALA A 193 -9.00 -9.06 -0.95
C ALA A 193 -8.67 -8.02 0.15
N LEU A 194 -7.82 -7.05 -0.16
CA LEU A 194 -7.57 -5.90 0.68
C LEU A 194 -8.74 -4.90 0.54
N GLY A 195 -9.71 -4.97 1.45
CA GLY A 195 -10.81 -3.99 1.57
C GLY A 195 -10.37 -2.51 1.61
N PRO A 196 -11.30 -1.55 1.48
CA PRO A 196 -10.99 -0.12 1.29
C PRO A 196 -10.08 0.47 2.38
N GLY A 197 -9.05 1.22 2.00
CA GLY A 197 -8.08 1.82 2.94
C GLY A 197 -6.90 0.92 3.32
N LYS A 198 -6.82 -0.29 2.76
CA LYS A 198 -5.67 -1.17 2.90
C LYS A 198 -4.63 -0.92 1.82
N ILE A 199 -3.37 -0.98 2.24
CA ILE A 199 -2.19 -1.01 1.38
C ILE A 199 -1.55 -2.40 1.49
N PRO A 200 -0.80 -2.88 0.48
CA PRO A 200 -0.23 -4.23 0.55
C PRO A 200 0.77 -4.37 1.71
N GLN A 201 0.91 -5.59 2.24
CA GLN A 201 1.56 -5.86 3.54
C GLN A 201 2.98 -5.30 3.73
N TYR A 202 3.72 -5.10 2.63
CA TYR A 202 5.10 -4.61 2.67
C TYR A 202 5.22 -3.11 2.43
N TRP A 203 4.10 -2.44 2.15
CA TRP A 203 4.03 -1.00 2.00
C TRP A 203 3.73 -0.34 3.32
N ARG A 204 4.35 0.81 3.53
CA ARG A 204 4.20 1.66 4.70
C ARG A 204 3.83 3.05 4.24
N VAL A 205 3.02 3.72 5.04
CA VAL A 205 2.79 5.15 4.89
C VAL A 205 4.08 5.86 5.29
N LEU A 206 4.58 6.74 4.42
CA LEU A 206 5.61 7.67 4.82
C LEU A 206 4.97 8.72 5.74
N ALA A 207 5.57 8.95 6.91
CA ALA A 207 5.02 9.89 7.87
C ALA A 207 4.84 11.27 7.23
N VAL A 208 3.60 11.71 7.09
CA VAL A 208 3.27 13.07 6.64
C VAL A 208 3.32 13.97 7.88
N PRO A 209 4.08 15.08 7.86
CA PRO A 209 4.03 16.07 8.94
C PRO A 209 2.59 16.50 9.23
N SER A 210 2.30 16.91 10.46
CA SER A 210 0.97 17.41 10.83
C SER A 210 0.55 18.58 9.94
N GLY A 211 -0.59 18.47 9.23
CA GLY A 211 -1.17 19.57 8.44
C GLY A 211 -1.96 19.12 7.22
N PRO A 212 -1.37 18.39 6.26
CA PRO A 212 -2.04 18.01 5.02
C PRO A 212 -3.07 16.90 5.20
N ILE A 213 -4.09 16.89 4.34
CA ILE A 213 -5.04 15.77 4.21
C ILE A 213 -4.26 14.57 3.64
N PRO A 214 -4.42 13.34 4.16
CA PRO A 214 -3.74 12.18 3.59
C PRO A 214 -4.39 11.74 2.27
N THR A 215 -3.57 11.45 1.25
CA THR A 215 -4.04 10.81 0.01
C THR A 215 -4.68 9.46 0.32
N HIS A 216 -5.86 9.17 -0.22
CA HIS A 216 -6.54 7.90 0.04
C HIS A 216 -6.03 6.80 -0.89
N TRP A 217 -5.56 5.70 -0.32
CA TRP A 217 -5.07 4.54 -1.05
C TRP A 217 -6.02 3.34 -0.87
N SER A 218 -6.30 2.63 -1.96
CA SER A 218 -7.13 1.43 -1.92
C SER A 218 -6.79 0.47 -3.05
N MET A 219 -6.91 -0.82 -2.80
CA MET A 219 -6.91 -1.82 -3.86
C MET A 219 -8.24 -1.76 -4.61
N GLU A 220 -8.17 -1.71 -5.94
CA GLU A 220 -9.33 -1.62 -6.82
C GLU A 220 -9.26 -2.70 -7.89
N GLN A 221 -10.42 -3.33 -8.12
CA GLN A 221 -10.57 -4.34 -9.16
C GLN A 221 -10.96 -3.68 -10.49
N ASP A 222 -10.21 -3.98 -11.54
CA ASP A 222 -10.50 -3.56 -12.92
C ASP A 222 -10.56 -4.83 -13.82
N GLY A 223 -11.78 -5.33 -14.01
CA GLY A 223 -12.02 -6.62 -14.66
C GLY A 223 -11.42 -7.79 -13.85
N GLU A 224 -10.47 -8.51 -14.46
CA GLU A 224 -9.73 -9.58 -13.80
C GLU A 224 -8.43 -9.12 -13.13
N ASN A 225 -8.08 -7.83 -13.24
CA ASN A 225 -6.85 -7.27 -12.69
C ASN A 225 -7.13 -6.53 -11.36
N CYS A 226 -6.13 -6.49 -10.49
CA CYS A 226 -6.14 -5.67 -9.28
C CYS A 226 -5.04 -4.63 -9.38
N SER A 227 -5.28 -3.44 -8.84
CA SER A 227 -4.27 -2.37 -8.86
C SER A 227 -4.45 -1.45 -7.66
N LEU A 228 -3.39 -0.75 -7.29
CA LEU A 228 -3.43 0.21 -6.21
C LEU A 228 -3.89 1.57 -6.74
N ARG A 229 -5.03 2.06 -6.25
CA ARG A 229 -5.56 3.38 -6.57
C ARG A 229 -5.13 4.39 -5.52
N ALA A 230 -4.69 5.55 -5.99
CA ALA A 230 -4.54 6.78 -5.22
C ALA A 230 -5.67 7.75 -5.59
N THR A 231 -6.33 8.32 -4.58
CA THR A 231 -7.26 9.44 -4.73
C THR A 231 -6.75 10.60 -3.89
N ALA A 232 -6.18 11.60 -4.55
CA ALA A 232 -5.65 12.80 -3.93
C ALA A 232 -6.62 13.98 -4.13
N ASN A 233 -6.90 14.73 -3.06
CA ASN A 233 -7.77 15.90 -3.05
C ASN A 233 -7.28 16.87 -1.98
N ALA A 234 -6.59 17.94 -2.40
CA ALA A 234 -5.84 18.82 -1.51
C ALA A 234 -4.99 18.03 -0.47
N SER A 235 -4.35 16.93 -0.92
CA SER A 235 -3.81 15.91 -0.04
C SER A 235 -2.43 15.42 -0.47
N VAL A 236 -1.67 14.89 0.49
CA VAL A 236 -0.40 14.21 0.26
C VAL A 236 -0.25 13.03 1.20
N MET A 237 0.13 11.88 0.66
CA MET A 237 0.60 10.74 1.44
C MET A 237 1.35 9.79 0.51
N ALA A 238 2.67 9.70 0.68
CA ALA A 238 3.45 8.70 -0.02
C ALA A 238 3.29 7.32 0.64
N LEU A 239 3.29 6.28 -0.18
CA LEU A 239 3.57 4.92 0.27
C LEU A 239 4.99 4.56 -0.09
N TYR A 240 5.65 3.76 0.73
CA TYR A 240 6.97 3.25 0.40
C TYR A 240 7.15 1.81 0.87
N ARG A 241 8.10 1.11 0.26
CA ARG A 241 8.59 -0.18 0.76
C ARG A 241 10.08 -0.28 0.60
N PHE A 242 10.74 -0.76 1.64
CA PHE A 242 12.16 -1.09 1.56
C PHE A 242 12.38 -2.20 0.53
N VAL A 243 13.39 -1.99 -0.30
CA VAL A 243 13.91 -2.97 -1.24
C VAL A 243 15.42 -3.04 -1.05
N ASN A 244 16.05 -4.14 -1.44
CA ASN A 244 17.51 -4.19 -1.50
C ASN A 244 17.88 -4.74 -2.87
N ALA A 245 17.58 -3.93 -3.89
CA ALA A 245 17.80 -4.33 -5.28
C ALA A 245 19.19 -3.87 -5.71
N ASP A 246 20.01 -4.82 -6.14
CA ASP A 246 21.32 -4.56 -6.72
C ASP A 246 21.13 -3.98 -8.12
N THR A 247 21.53 -2.73 -8.31
CA THR A 247 21.38 -1.99 -9.56
C THR A 247 22.31 -2.53 -10.66
N GLN A 248 23.35 -3.29 -10.32
CA GLN A 248 24.23 -3.93 -11.29
C GLN A 248 23.66 -5.25 -11.81
N LEU A 249 22.89 -5.97 -10.98
CA LEU A 249 22.23 -7.22 -11.39
C LEU A 249 20.86 -6.97 -12.02
N TYR A 250 20.12 -5.98 -11.50
CA TYR A 250 18.78 -5.61 -11.94
C TYR A 250 18.69 -4.11 -12.21
N PRO A 251 19.38 -3.59 -13.25
CA PRO A 251 19.45 -2.15 -13.52
C PRO A 251 18.12 -1.56 -13.97
N ILE A 252 17.22 -2.37 -14.51
CA ILE A 252 16.00 -1.87 -15.11
C ILE A 252 14.87 -1.86 -14.08
N LEU A 253 14.24 -0.70 -13.87
CA LEU A 253 12.95 -0.61 -13.19
C LEU A 253 11.84 -0.56 -14.23
N SER A 254 10.79 -1.35 -14.02
CA SER A 254 9.56 -1.36 -14.81
C SER A 254 8.36 -1.19 -13.91
N TRP A 255 7.38 -0.38 -14.33
CA TRP A 255 6.10 -0.27 -13.65
C TRP A 255 4.98 0.11 -14.60
N ARG A 256 3.74 -0.02 -14.14
CA ARG A 256 2.56 0.48 -14.82
C ARG A 256 1.83 1.52 -13.98
N TRP A 257 1.29 2.50 -14.67
CA TRP A 257 0.37 3.45 -14.07
C TRP A 257 -0.74 3.88 -15.03
N ARG A 258 -1.82 4.41 -14.47
CA ARG A 258 -2.91 5.05 -15.22
C ARG A 258 -3.36 6.28 -14.46
N VAL A 259 -3.35 7.44 -15.11
CA VAL A 259 -3.77 8.72 -14.54
C VAL A 259 -5.08 9.18 -15.18
N TRP A 260 -6.03 9.69 -14.39
CA TRP A 260 -7.33 10.15 -14.90
C TRP A 260 -7.38 11.62 -15.28
N ASN A 261 -6.56 12.44 -14.65
CA ASN A 261 -6.49 13.87 -14.91
C ASN A 261 -5.11 14.43 -14.53
N THR A 262 -4.75 15.56 -15.14
CA THR A 262 -3.59 16.36 -14.75
C THR A 262 -4.03 17.51 -13.82
N LEU A 263 -3.04 18.25 -13.31
CA LEU A 263 -3.21 19.37 -12.40
C LEU A 263 -2.85 20.67 -13.14
N PRO A 264 -3.82 21.48 -13.60
CA PRO A 264 -3.55 22.63 -14.47
C PRO A 264 -2.57 23.65 -13.88
N ASN A 265 -2.61 23.83 -12.56
CA ASN A 265 -1.76 24.81 -11.85
C ASN A 265 -0.42 24.23 -11.37
N ALA A 266 -0.18 22.92 -11.55
CA ALA A 266 1.05 22.29 -11.09
C ALA A 266 2.23 22.57 -12.01
N ASP A 267 3.36 22.97 -11.42
CA ASP A 267 4.67 23.19 -12.04
C ASP A 267 5.73 22.53 -11.17
N ILE A 268 6.30 21.42 -11.64
CA ILE A 268 7.18 20.56 -10.81
C ILE A 268 8.52 21.23 -10.46
N ARG A 269 8.81 22.39 -11.05
CA ARG A 269 10.02 23.20 -10.78
C ARG A 269 9.83 24.15 -9.59
N GLU A 270 8.59 24.43 -9.23
CA GLU A 270 8.25 25.45 -8.24
C GLU A 270 7.86 24.81 -6.91
N PHE A 271 8.51 25.19 -5.82
CA PHE A 271 8.25 24.63 -4.50
C PHE A 271 6.77 24.68 -4.08
N LEU A 272 6.04 25.73 -4.43
CA LEU A 272 4.62 25.91 -4.06
C LEU A 272 3.64 25.29 -5.05
N ASN A 273 4.10 24.72 -6.16
CA ASN A 273 3.25 24.13 -7.20
C ASN A 273 3.74 22.74 -7.66
N ASN A 274 4.65 22.11 -6.92
CA ASN A 274 5.27 20.83 -7.22
C ASN A 274 4.37 19.63 -6.89
N ASP A 275 3.13 19.67 -7.35
CA ASP A 275 2.21 18.53 -7.30
C ASP A 275 2.29 17.72 -8.60
N ALA A 276 2.01 16.42 -8.53
CA ALA A 276 1.76 15.62 -9.71
C ALA A 276 0.70 14.54 -9.48
N PRO A 277 -0.07 14.18 -10.51
CA PRO A 277 -1.07 13.12 -10.36
C PRO A 277 -0.45 11.76 -10.01
N ALA A 278 0.77 11.47 -10.47
CA ALA A 278 1.46 10.23 -10.14
C ALA A 278 2.98 10.36 -10.18
N ARG A 279 3.65 9.74 -9.21
CA ARG A 279 5.11 9.69 -9.06
C ARG A 279 5.56 8.32 -8.55
N VAL A 280 6.69 7.84 -9.07
CA VAL A 280 7.43 6.68 -8.55
C VAL A 280 8.79 7.15 -8.08
N LEU A 281 9.08 6.97 -6.80
CA LEU A 281 10.35 7.35 -6.19
C LEU A 281 11.27 6.14 -6.05
N VAL A 282 12.55 6.34 -6.32
CA VAL A 282 13.64 5.40 -6.06
C VAL A 282 14.67 6.08 -5.18
N ALA A 283 14.83 5.60 -3.94
CA ALA A 283 15.88 6.05 -3.04
C ALA A 283 17.02 5.05 -3.05
N PHE A 284 18.22 5.58 -3.20
CA PHE A 284 19.45 4.82 -3.28
C PHE A 284 20.09 4.72 -1.89
N ASP A 285 20.76 3.60 -1.62
CA ASP A 285 21.50 3.42 -0.38
C ASP A 285 22.67 4.41 -0.29
N ALA A 286 23.20 4.61 0.91
CA ALA A 286 24.40 5.40 1.08
C ALA A 286 25.57 4.78 0.29
N PRO A 287 26.50 5.59 -0.26
CA PRO A 287 27.69 5.07 -0.91
C PRO A 287 28.43 4.09 0.00
N ALA A 288 29.01 3.03 -0.56
CA ALA A 288 29.74 2.02 0.22
C ALA A 288 30.85 2.62 1.11
N SER A 289 31.39 3.80 0.73
CA SER A 289 32.37 4.58 1.49
C SER A 289 31.86 5.07 2.85
N TRP A 290 30.55 5.12 3.07
CA TRP A 290 29.92 5.54 4.32
C TRP A 290 29.75 4.38 5.33
N GLY A 291 29.97 3.13 4.90
CA GLY A 291 29.81 1.93 5.71
C GLY A 291 28.36 1.69 6.19
N ALA A 292 28.19 0.69 7.07
CA ALA A 292 26.86 0.27 7.56
C ALA A 292 26.07 1.36 8.31
N GLN A 293 26.72 2.44 8.75
CA GLN A 293 26.05 3.57 9.40
C GLN A 293 25.27 4.44 8.40
N GLY A 294 25.63 4.46 7.11
CA GLY A 294 24.97 5.25 6.07
C GLY A 294 23.53 4.79 5.82
N ALA A 295 23.32 3.49 5.59
CA ALA A 295 22.00 2.90 5.38
C ALA A 295 21.04 3.16 6.56
N ASN A 296 21.56 3.10 7.79
CA ASN A 296 20.78 3.39 8.99
C ASN A 296 20.34 4.86 9.07
N ARG A 297 21.12 5.81 8.54
CA ARG A 297 20.74 7.22 8.48
C ARG A 297 19.62 7.48 7.48
N VAL A 298 19.66 6.87 6.30
CA VAL A 298 18.58 7.00 5.31
C VAL A 298 17.29 6.39 5.85
N ARG A 299 17.36 5.21 6.48
CA ARG A 299 16.21 4.59 7.17
C ARG A 299 15.64 5.50 8.27
N ALA A 300 16.49 6.07 9.11
CA ALA A 300 16.05 6.99 10.16
C ALA A 300 15.39 8.26 9.59
N ALA A 301 15.87 8.78 8.45
CA ALA A 301 15.25 9.93 7.77
C ALA A 301 13.86 9.59 7.20
N VAL A 302 13.72 8.42 6.57
CA VAL A 302 12.42 7.88 6.13
C VAL A 302 11.45 7.76 7.31
N ASP A 303 11.90 7.14 8.41
CA ASP A 303 11.08 6.94 9.62
C ASP A 303 10.70 8.28 10.29
N SER A 304 11.50 9.32 10.09
CA SER A 304 11.23 10.69 10.55
C SER A 304 10.32 11.49 9.61
N GLY A 305 9.86 10.91 8.50
CA GLY A 305 8.97 11.55 7.54
C GLY A 305 9.66 12.49 6.54
N ILE A 306 10.99 12.42 6.41
CA ILE A 306 11.73 13.20 5.41
C ILE A 306 11.50 12.57 4.03
N PHE A 307 11.09 13.39 3.06
CA PHE A 307 10.89 12.97 1.68
C PHE A 307 11.37 14.00 0.65
N PRO A 308 12.14 13.59 -0.36
CA PRO A 308 12.93 12.36 -0.41
C PRO A 308 14.10 12.39 0.61
N PRO A 309 14.49 11.29 1.27
CA PRO A 309 15.43 11.25 2.40
C PRO A 309 16.90 11.00 2.05
N ALA A 310 17.28 10.99 0.78
CA ALA A 310 18.66 10.78 0.31
C ALA A 310 18.78 11.14 -1.18
N LYS A 311 19.93 10.78 -1.79
CA LYS A 311 20.07 10.71 -3.25
C LYS A 311 18.99 9.85 -3.85
N SER A 312 18.10 10.46 -4.61
CA SER A 312 16.88 9.81 -5.09
C SER A 312 16.44 10.34 -6.44
N ILE A 313 15.75 9.47 -7.17
CA ILE A 313 15.17 9.80 -8.47
C ILE A 313 13.66 9.62 -8.36
N VAL A 314 12.91 10.65 -8.74
CA VAL A 314 11.45 10.66 -8.78
C VAL A 314 11.00 10.67 -10.23
N TYR A 315 10.40 9.58 -10.70
CA TYR A 315 9.82 9.47 -12.02
C TYR A 315 8.38 10.00 -11.99
N THR A 316 8.10 11.05 -12.76
CA THR A 316 6.89 11.85 -12.61
C THR A 316 6.03 11.82 -13.88
N TRP A 317 4.72 11.69 -13.71
CA TRP A 317 3.74 12.08 -14.71
C TRP A 317 3.46 13.58 -14.56
N ALA A 318 4.09 14.42 -15.38
CA ALA A 318 3.97 15.87 -15.29
C ALA A 318 2.67 16.39 -15.91
N SER A 319 2.19 17.54 -15.44
CA SER A 319 1.04 18.21 -16.07
C SER A 319 1.41 18.94 -17.35
N ARG A 320 2.61 19.53 -17.40
CA ARG A 320 3.01 20.46 -18.48
C ARG A 320 4.44 20.25 -19.00
N GLU A 321 5.37 19.79 -18.16
CA GLU A 321 6.77 19.60 -18.52
C GLU A 321 6.93 18.42 -19.49
N PRO A 322 7.74 18.54 -20.54
CA PRO A 322 7.85 17.50 -21.55
C PRO A 322 8.51 16.22 -21.01
N ARG A 323 8.10 15.06 -21.53
CA ARG A 323 8.79 13.77 -21.27
C ARG A 323 10.29 13.91 -21.57
N GLY A 324 11.11 13.41 -20.66
CA GLY A 324 12.57 13.51 -20.68
C GLY A 324 13.14 14.72 -19.94
N ALA A 325 12.29 15.67 -19.51
CA ALA A 325 12.75 16.78 -18.68
C ALA A 325 13.31 16.27 -17.34
N VAL A 326 14.39 16.90 -16.88
CA VAL A 326 15.02 16.64 -15.60
C VAL A 326 15.05 17.95 -14.81
N VAL A 327 14.57 17.92 -13.58
CA VAL A 327 14.56 19.09 -12.68
C VAL A 327 14.98 18.66 -11.28
N ASP A 328 15.54 19.58 -10.51
CA ASP A 328 15.81 19.34 -9.08
C ASP A 328 14.49 19.28 -8.29
N TRP A 329 14.48 18.49 -7.22
CA TRP A 329 13.38 18.56 -6.26
C TRP A 329 13.45 19.91 -5.52
N PRO A 330 12.40 20.76 -5.53
CA PRO A 330 12.50 22.16 -5.08
C PRO A 330 12.95 22.42 -3.63
N SER A 331 13.03 21.40 -2.78
CA SER A 331 13.50 21.49 -1.39
C SER A 331 14.61 20.51 -1.02
N ASN A 332 15.15 19.76 -2.00
CA ASN A 332 16.18 18.76 -1.77
C ASN A 332 17.06 18.60 -3.02
N ASP A 333 18.26 19.16 -2.98
CA ASP A 333 19.20 19.11 -4.11
C ASP A 333 19.75 17.69 -4.36
N ASP A 334 19.66 16.79 -3.38
CA ASP A 334 20.00 15.38 -3.55
C ASP A 334 18.89 14.58 -4.25
N ALA A 335 17.71 15.16 -4.46
CA ALA A 335 16.64 14.51 -5.21
C ALA A 335 16.46 15.13 -6.59
N LYS A 336 16.36 14.27 -7.61
CA LYS A 336 16.09 14.68 -9.00
C LYS A 336 14.73 14.13 -9.44
N GLN A 337 14.01 14.90 -10.26
CA GLN A 337 12.78 14.46 -10.90
C GLN A 337 13.02 14.25 -12.39
N ILE A 338 12.60 13.10 -12.93
CA ILE A 338 12.60 12.81 -14.36
C ILE A 338 11.15 12.69 -14.82
N VAL A 339 10.76 13.50 -15.80
CA VAL A 339 9.43 13.38 -16.41
C VAL A 339 9.43 12.18 -17.34
N VAL A 340 8.68 11.14 -17.01
CA VAL A 340 8.51 9.98 -17.88
C VAL A 340 7.16 9.97 -18.57
N GLU A 341 6.14 10.67 -18.10
CA GLU A 341 4.92 10.88 -18.89
C GLU A 341 4.43 12.31 -18.70
N SER A 342 3.68 12.85 -19.67
CA SER A 342 3.26 14.26 -19.60
C SER A 342 1.89 14.51 -20.19
N GLY A 343 1.14 15.38 -19.50
CA GLY A 343 -0.05 16.00 -20.03
C GLY A 343 -1.21 15.02 -20.22
N ASN A 344 -2.12 15.38 -21.13
CA ASN A 344 -3.43 14.78 -21.22
C ASN A 344 -3.55 13.64 -22.26
N LEU A 345 -2.51 13.40 -23.05
CA LEU A 345 -2.57 12.51 -24.23
C LEU A 345 -2.94 11.06 -23.87
N TYR A 346 -2.47 10.57 -22.73
CA TYR A 346 -2.62 9.18 -22.31
C TYR A 346 -3.53 8.98 -21.08
N LEU A 347 -4.32 9.99 -20.72
CA LEU A 347 -5.24 9.88 -19.59
C LEU A 347 -6.23 8.72 -19.77
N GLY A 348 -6.55 8.04 -18.67
CA GLY A 348 -7.41 6.86 -18.64
C GLY A 348 -6.80 5.60 -19.27
N ARG A 349 -5.54 5.65 -19.74
CA ARG A 349 -4.84 4.50 -20.33
C ARG A 349 -3.71 4.03 -19.43
N TRP A 350 -3.52 2.72 -19.38
CA TRP A 350 -2.34 2.14 -18.75
C TRP A 350 -1.10 2.45 -19.59
N ARG A 351 -0.07 2.98 -18.93
CA ARG A 351 1.27 3.20 -19.49
C ARG A 351 2.24 2.33 -18.73
N THR A 352 3.16 1.70 -19.47
CA THR A 352 4.26 0.93 -18.91
C THR A 352 5.50 1.77 -19.09
N GLU A 353 6.21 2.04 -18.01
CA GLU A 353 7.50 2.71 -18.03
C GLU A 353 8.60 1.69 -17.79
N ARG A 354 9.74 1.89 -18.46
CA ARG A 354 10.96 1.11 -18.29
C ARG A 354 12.13 2.09 -18.29
N VAL A 355 12.90 2.12 -17.22
CA VAL A 355 14.03 3.04 -17.01
C VAL A 355 15.25 2.28 -16.52
N ASN A 356 16.44 2.78 -16.82
CA ASN A 356 17.70 2.21 -16.35
C ASN A 356 18.16 2.99 -15.12
N LEU A 357 17.99 2.40 -13.93
CA LEU A 357 18.32 3.02 -12.65
C LEU A 357 19.81 3.33 -12.52
N THR A 358 20.66 2.44 -13.06
CA THR A 358 22.12 2.61 -13.02
C THR A 358 22.55 3.79 -13.87
N GLU A 359 22.12 3.81 -15.14
CA GLU A 359 22.44 4.90 -16.06
C GLU A 359 21.86 6.23 -15.60
N ASP A 360 20.61 6.26 -15.14
CA ASP A 360 19.98 7.49 -14.66
C ASP A 360 20.69 8.02 -13.40
N TYR A 361 21.06 7.16 -12.45
CA TYR A 361 21.81 7.57 -11.26
C TYR A 361 23.18 8.14 -11.62
N GLU A 362 23.97 7.42 -12.42
CA GLU A 362 25.32 7.84 -12.80
C GLU A 362 25.30 9.14 -13.60
N ARG A 363 24.31 9.31 -14.49
CA ARG A 363 24.11 10.53 -15.27
C ARG A 363 23.74 11.72 -14.41
N LEU A 364 22.90 11.53 -13.39
CA LEU A 364 22.37 12.62 -12.56
C LEU A 364 23.28 13.01 -11.39
N PHE A 365 23.97 12.05 -10.79
CA PHE A 365 24.76 12.25 -9.57
C PHE A 365 26.27 12.15 -9.79
N HIS A 366 26.71 11.75 -10.99
CA HIS A 366 28.13 11.61 -11.35
C HIS A 366 28.91 10.66 -10.43
N GLU A 367 28.22 9.67 -9.89
CA GLU A 367 28.74 8.66 -8.96
C GLU A 367 28.21 7.29 -9.37
N LYS A 368 28.96 6.23 -9.05
CA LYS A 368 28.51 4.85 -9.28
C LYS A 368 27.21 4.58 -8.51
N ALA A 369 26.22 4.01 -9.19
CA ALA A 369 24.94 3.66 -8.57
C ALA A 369 25.13 2.62 -7.43
N PRO A 370 24.67 2.93 -6.20
CA PRO A 370 24.57 1.93 -5.15
C PRO A 370 23.27 1.14 -5.32
N ASN A 371 22.97 0.24 -4.38
CA ASN A 371 21.71 -0.50 -4.37
C ASN A 371 20.52 0.44 -4.18
N VAL A 372 19.35 0.03 -4.67
CA VAL A 372 18.09 0.67 -4.29
C VAL A 372 17.74 0.24 -2.87
N LEU A 373 17.53 1.22 -1.99
CA LEU A 373 17.14 1.00 -0.60
C LEU A 373 15.62 0.93 -0.41
N TYR A 374 14.85 1.73 -1.14
CA TYR A 374 13.40 1.64 -1.12
C TYR A 374 12.79 2.26 -2.38
N ILE A 375 11.59 1.81 -2.70
CA ILE A 375 10.73 2.43 -3.72
C ILE A 375 9.53 3.11 -3.05
N GLY A 376 9.06 4.19 -3.65
CA GLY A 376 7.91 4.95 -3.17
C GLY A 376 6.89 5.24 -4.27
N LEU A 377 5.64 5.41 -3.88
CA LEU A 377 4.54 5.87 -4.72
C LEU A 377 3.95 7.12 -4.10
N LEU A 378 3.68 8.12 -4.95
CA LEU A 378 3.15 9.39 -4.48
C LEU A 378 2.17 9.97 -5.51
N SER A 379 1.00 10.32 -5.02
CA SER A 379 0.06 11.21 -5.70
C SER A 379 -0.26 12.35 -4.74
N ASP A 380 0.10 13.56 -5.15
CA ASP A 380 0.12 14.76 -4.33
C ASP A 380 -0.63 15.91 -5.01
N THR A 381 -1.41 16.64 -4.22
CA THR A 381 -2.27 17.74 -4.68
C THR A 381 -2.45 18.84 -3.63
N GLU A 382 -1.63 18.85 -2.57
CA GLU A 382 -1.74 19.74 -1.42
C GLU A 382 -1.27 21.16 -1.74
N GLN A 383 -0.35 21.32 -2.68
CA GLN A 383 0.27 22.62 -2.96
C GLN A 383 -0.61 23.46 -3.91
N THR A 384 -1.19 22.80 -4.91
CA THR A 384 -2.11 23.38 -5.90
C THR A 384 -3.57 23.30 -5.49
N PHE A 385 -3.87 22.62 -4.39
CA PHE A 385 -5.24 22.33 -3.90
C PHE A 385 -6.12 21.63 -4.94
N GLY A 386 -5.49 20.87 -5.84
CA GLY A 386 -6.16 20.15 -6.90
C GLY A 386 -6.75 18.80 -6.46
N GLN A 387 -7.21 18.05 -7.45
CA GLN A 387 -7.64 16.66 -7.28
C GLN A 387 -6.97 15.80 -8.35
N ALA A 388 -6.55 14.60 -8.00
CA ALA A 388 -5.98 13.64 -8.94
C ALA A 388 -6.37 12.21 -8.56
N VAL A 389 -6.59 11.38 -9.58
CA VAL A 389 -6.73 9.93 -9.41
C VAL A 389 -5.70 9.22 -10.26
N ALA A 390 -4.92 8.36 -9.62
CA ALA A 390 -3.93 7.52 -10.26
C ALA A 390 -4.06 6.06 -9.82
N TYR A 391 -3.60 5.16 -10.68
CA TYR A 391 -3.52 3.73 -10.42
C TYR A 391 -2.08 3.29 -10.67
N TYR A 392 -1.58 2.39 -9.84
CA TYR A 392 -0.24 1.82 -9.91
C TYR A 392 -0.34 0.30 -9.95
N ASP A 393 0.52 -0.30 -10.77
CA ASP A 393 0.51 -1.73 -11.02
C ASP A 393 1.90 -2.23 -11.46
N ASP A 394 2.12 -3.54 -11.37
CA ASP A 394 3.25 -4.26 -11.97
C ASP A 394 4.64 -3.62 -11.77
N ILE A 395 5.02 -3.30 -10.54
CA ILE A 395 6.36 -2.78 -10.21
C ILE A 395 7.36 -3.92 -10.11
N ALA A 396 8.37 -3.92 -10.95
CA ALA A 396 9.40 -4.95 -11.01
C ALA A 396 10.77 -4.38 -11.36
N VAL A 397 11.82 -5.13 -11.02
CA VAL A 397 13.17 -4.90 -11.53
C VAL A 397 13.59 -6.04 -12.44
N LEU A 398 14.33 -5.71 -13.50
CA LEU A 398 14.72 -6.66 -14.55
C LEU A 398 16.24 -6.67 -14.70
N SER A 399 16.80 -7.86 -14.99
CA SER A 399 18.16 -7.94 -15.53
C SER A 399 18.16 -7.47 -16.98
N GLU A 400 19.32 -7.08 -17.50
CA GLU A 400 19.49 -6.82 -18.93
C GLU A 400 19.34 -8.06 -19.81
#